data_AF-A0A0B3RSW4-F1
#
_entry.id   AF-A0A0B3RSW4-F1
#
_cell.length_a   1.000
_cell.length_b   1.000
_cell.length_c   1.000
_cell.angle_alpha   90.00
_cell.angle_beta   90.00
_cell.angle_gamma   90.00
#
_symmetry.space_group_name_H-M   'P 1'
#
loop_
_entity.id
_entity.type
_entity.pdbx_description
1 polymer ?
#
loop_
_entity_poly.entity_id
_entity_poly.type
_entity_poly.pdbx_seq_one_letter_code
_entity_poly.pdbx_strand_id
1 'polypeptide(L)'
;MSKDEQAIEAEIKGKGLTAKRITPDDLDAEIVRDDYHVFPGSCLTVCCLTLRNGFTVTGESACASPENFNAELGRKIARAKAREKLWPLLGFRLLDQLAGG
;
A
#
# COMPACT_ATOMS: atom_id res chain seq x y z
N MET A 1 -5.71 1.44 -8.27
CA MET A 1 -5.13 2.75 -8.66
C MET A 1 -6.04 3.90 -8.25
N SER A 2 -5.53 4.84 -7.46
CA SER A 2 -6.22 6.12 -7.24
C SER A 2 -6.14 7.00 -8.50
N LYS A 3 -7.05 7.98 -8.64
CA LYS A 3 -6.98 8.95 -9.75
C LYS A 3 -5.65 9.73 -9.74
N ASP A 4 -5.07 9.94 -8.57
CA ASP A 4 -3.83 10.69 -8.39
C ASP A 4 -2.61 9.91 -8.89
N GLU A 5 -2.56 8.59 -8.67
CA GLU A 5 -1.49 7.73 -9.18
C GLU A 5 -1.43 7.72 -10.71
N GLN A 6 -2.59 7.71 -11.38
CA GLN A 6 -2.67 7.76 -12.84
C GLN A 6 -2.24 9.11 -13.40
N ALA A 7 -2.60 10.21 -12.74
CA ALA A 7 -2.21 11.56 -13.15
C ALA A 7 -0.70 11.76 -13.05
N ILE A 8 -0.09 11.32 -11.94
CA ILE A 8 1.37 11.39 -11.74
C ILE A 8 2.10 10.56 -12.81
N GLU A 9 1.66 9.33 -13.08
CA GLU A 9 2.27 8.47 -14.09
C GLU A 9 2.13 9.05 -15.51
N ALA A 10 1.02 9.71 -15.82
CA ALA A 10 0.86 10.44 -17.08
C ALA A 10 1.84 11.62 -17.19
N GLU A 11 2.06 12.38 -16.12
CA GLU A 11 3.03 13.47 -16.08
C GLU A 11 4.47 12.99 -16.26
N ILE A 12 4.85 11.88 -15.60
CA ILE A 12 6.16 11.24 -15.74
C ILE A 12 6.42 10.87 -17.21
N LYS A 13 5.43 10.25 -17.87
CA LYS A 13 5.50 9.92 -19.30
C LYS A 13 5.60 11.17 -20.17
N GLY A 14 4.79 12.20 -19.89
CA GLY A 14 4.83 13.48 -20.61
C GLY A 14 6.18 14.19 -20.53
N LYS A 15 6.91 14.01 -19.41
CA LYS A 15 8.26 14.52 -19.21
C LYS A 15 9.38 13.65 -19.80
N GLY A 16 9.06 12.52 -20.43
CA GLY A 16 10.04 11.62 -21.04
C GLY A 16 10.92 10.88 -20.02
N LEU A 17 10.46 10.72 -18.78
CA LEU A 17 11.20 10.02 -17.72
C LEU A 17 11.05 8.50 -17.87
N THR A 18 12.01 7.87 -18.55
CA THR A 18 11.95 6.45 -18.98
C THR A 18 12.77 5.48 -18.13
N ALA A 19 13.47 5.96 -17.11
CA ALA A 19 14.23 5.11 -16.20
C ALA A 19 13.33 4.09 -15.49
N LYS A 20 13.89 2.91 -15.16
CA LYS A 20 13.20 1.84 -14.43
C LYS A 20 12.72 2.41 -13.09
N ARG A 21 11.43 2.22 -12.80
CA ARG A 21 10.75 2.71 -11.59
C ARG A 21 9.74 1.67 -11.13
N ILE A 22 9.28 1.84 -9.89
CA ILE A 22 8.11 1.11 -9.38
C ILE A 22 6.85 1.83 -9.86
N THR A 23 5.85 1.07 -10.27
CA THR A 23 4.53 1.56 -10.67
C THR A 23 3.45 1.13 -9.66
N PRO A 24 2.28 1.79 -9.65
CA PRO A 24 1.15 1.34 -8.82
C PRO A 24 0.77 -0.13 -9.03
N ASP A 25 0.87 -0.62 -10.27
CA ASP A 25 0.58 -2.01 -10.61
C ASP A 25 1.60 -2.97 -10.00
N ASP A 26 2.87 -2.55 -9.87
CA ASP A 26 3.91 -3.36 -9.20
C ASP A 26 3.60 -3.54 -7.71
N LEU A 27 3.04 -2.51 -7.05
CA LEU A 27 2.61 -2.62 -5.65
C LEU A 27 1.48 -3.62 -5.51
N ASP A 28 0.46 -3.51 -6.37
CA ASP A 28 -0.72 -4.37 -6.32
C ASP A 28 -0.37 -5.82 -6.69
N ALA A 29 0.54 -6.04 -7.65
CA ALA A 29 1.05 -7.36 -8.02
C ALA A 29 1.93 -8.01 -6.94
N GLU A 30 2.50 -7.22 -6.02
CA GLU A 30 3.31 -7.75 -4.91
C GLU A 30 2.43 -8.34 -3.80
N ILE A 31 1.19 -7.88 -3.64
CA ILE A 31 0.29 -8.28 -2.57
C ILE A 31 -0.44 -9.58 -2.96
N VAL A 32 -0.26 -10.65 -2.18
CA VAL A 32 -0.90 -11.95 -2.44
C VAL A 32 -2.06 -12.27 -1.50
N ARG A 33 -2.12 -11.62 -0.33
CA ARG A 33 -3.19 -11.81 0.65
C ARG A 33 -3.35 -10.56 1.52
N ASP A 34 -4.58 -10.28 1.94
CA ASP A 34 -4.89 -9.30 2.97
C ASP A 34 -5.77 -9.90 4.09
N ASP A 35 -5.29 -9.79 5.31
CA ASP A 35 -5.99 -10.22 6.52
C ASP A 35 -6.37 -8.99 7.36
N TYR A 36 -7.51 -9.04 8.06
CA TYR A 36 -8.01 -7.91 8.84
C TYR A 36 -8.36 -8.31 10.26
N HIS A 37 -8.04 -7.45 11.22
CA HIS A 37 -8.44 -7.61 12.61
C HIS A 37 -9.05 -6.32 13.16
N VAL A 38 -10.15 -6.46 13.89
CA VAL A 38 -10.76 -5.37 14.67
C VAL A 38 -10.72 -5.78 16.13
N PHE A 39 -10.08 -4.97 16.97
CA PHE A 39 -9.94 -5.30 18.38
C PHE A 39 -11.27 -5.07 19.11
N PRO A 40 -11.77 -6.05 19.90
CA PRO A 40 -13.03 -5.90 20.63
C PRO A 40 -13.06 -4.64 21.51
N GLY A 41 -14.18 -3.92 21.50
CA GLY A 41 -14.35 -2.68 22.27
C GLY A 41 -13.55 -1.49 21.76
N SER A 42 -12.96 -1.56 20.56
CA SER A 42 -12.18 -0.48 19.96
C SER A 42 -12.73 -0.09 18.58
N CYS A 43 -12.25 1.05 18.08
CA CYS A 43 -12.44 1.50 16.71
C CYS A 43 -11.25 1.17 15.79
N LEU A 44 -10.31 0.33 16.26
CA LEU A 44 -9.06 0.03 15.58
C LEU A 44 -9.24 -1.15 14.62
N THR A 45 -9.03 -0.89 13.33
CA THR A 45 -8.90 -1.91 12.27
C THR A 45 -7.45 -1.99 11.84
N VAL A 46 -6.85 -3.17 11.91
CA VAL A 46 -5.52 -3.46 11.36
C VAL A 46 -5.70 -4.32 10.11
N CYS A 47 -4.99 -3.95 9.05
CA CYS A 47 -4.80 -4.74 7.84
C CYS A 47 -3.38 -5.31 7.85
N CYS A 48 -3.25 -6.59 7.54
CA CYS A 48 -1.97 -7.28 7.33
C CYS A 48 -1.90 -7.76 5.88
N LEU A 49 -1.03 -7.15 5.08
CA LEU A 49 -0.74 -7.58 3.72
C LEU A 49 0.39 -8.62 3.75
N THR A 50 0.20 -9.74 3.06
CA THR A 50 1.27 -10.69 2.77
C THR A 50 1.79 -10.43 1.36
N LEU A 51 3.10 -10.26 1.23
CA LEU A 51 3.78 -10.04 -0.05
C LEU A 51 4.21 -11.37 -0.69
N ARG A 52 4.52 -11.37 -1.99
CA ARG A 52 4.97 -12.56 -2.74
C ARG A 52 6.15 -13.30 -2.10
N ASN A 53 7.05 -12.57 -1.45
CA ASN A 53 8.21 -13.14 -0.75
C ASN A 53 7.91 -13.64 0.68
N GLY A 54 6.64 -13.60 1.11
CA GLY A 54 6.21 -13.97 2.46
C GLY A 54 6.39 -12.89 3.51
N PHE A 55 6.94 -11.72 3.17
CA PHE A 55 7.05 -10.59 4.10
C PHE A 55 5.67 -10.00 4.37
N THR A 56 5.44 -9.52 5.61
CA THR A 56 4.16 -8.93 6.01
C THR A 56 4.27 -7.43 6.23
N VAL A 57 3.32 -6.68 5.71
CA VAL A 57 3.23 -5.22 5.89
C VAL A 57 1.87 -4.89 6.50
N THR A 58 1.87 -4.15 7.60
CA THR A 58 0.64 -3.77 8.30
C THR A 58 0.25 -2.32 8.05
N GLY A 59 -1.04 -2.03 8.16
CA GLY A 59 -1.60 -0.68 8.14
C GLY A 59 -2.82 -0.60 9.04
N GLU A 60 -3.14 0.60 9.51
CA GLU A 60 -4.10 0.76 10.60
C GLU A 60 -5.04 1.95 10.41
N SER A 61 -6.31 1.71 10.70
CA SER A 61 -7.35 2.74 10.77
C SER A 61 -7.93 2.77 12.17
N ALA A 62 -8.03 3.96 12.76
CA ALA A 62 -8.68 4.17 14.04
C ALA A 62 -9.49 5.47 13.95
N CYS A 63 -10.79 5.40 14.25
CA CYS A 63 -11.63 6.59 14.36
C CYS A 63 -11.77 7.03 15.82
N ALA A 64 -12.00 8.32 16.03
CA ALA A 64 -12.03 8.94 17.36
C ALA A 64 -13.31 8.63 18.16
N SER A 65 -14.42 8.33 17.49
CA SER A 65 -15.69 7.98 18.13
C SER A 65 -16.24 6.65 17.60
N PRO A 66 -16.77 5.77 18.47
CA PRO A 66 -17.52 4.57 18.07
C PRO A 66 -18.75 4.87 17.20
N GLU A 67 -19.38 6.03 17.36
CA GLU A 67 -20.55 6.43 16.57
C GLU A 67 -20.19 6.60 15.09
N ASN A 68 -18.95 6.97 14.81
CA ASN A 68 -18.40 7.14 13.47
C ASN A 68 -17.69 5.88 12.97
N PHE A 69 -17.72 4.77 13.72
CA PHE A 69 -17.07 3.54 13.31
C PHE A 69 -17.81 2.89 12.14
N ASN A 70 -17.07 2.68 11.04
CA ASN A 70 -17.54 1.93 9.89
C ASN A 70 -16.46 0.90 9.52
N ALA A 71 -16.78 -0.39 9.67
CA ALA A 71 -15.82 -1.47 9.47
C ALA A 71 -15.32 -1.56 8.03
N GLU A 72 -16.17 -1.31 7.04
CA GLU A 72 -15.76 -1.34 5.62
C GLU A 72 -14.80 -0.20 5.30
N LEU A 73 -15.10 1.01 5.78
CA LEU A 73 -14.23 2.16 5.61
C LEU A 73 -12.91 1.98 6.36
N GLY A 74 -12.97 1.43 7.58
CA GLY A 74 -11.80 1.07 8.39
C GLY A 74 -10.87 0.12 7.64
N ARG A 75 -11.40 -0.94 7.03
CA ARG A 75 -10.63 -1.88 6.20
C ARG A 75 -10.00 -1.19 5.00
N LYS A 76 -10.76 -0.38 4.26
CA LYS A 76 -10.25 0.37 3.10
C LYS A 76 -9.06 1.27 3.47
N ILE A 77 -9.19 2.04 4.55
CA ILE A 77 -8.14 2.95 5.03
C ILE A 77 -6.93 2.17 5.53
N ALA A 78 -7.13 1.13 6.35
CA ALA A 78 -6.05 0.31 6.88
C ALA A 78 -5.26 -0.37 5.74
N ARG A 79 -5.95 -0.89 4.73
CA ARG A 79 -5.33 -1.50 3.55
C ARG A 79 -4.55 -0.47 2.72
N ALA A 80 -5.12 0.73 2.51
CA ALA A 80 -4.44 1.79 1.77
C ALA A 80 -3.13 2.20 2.44
N LYS A 81 -3.15 2.40 3.77
CA LYS A 81 -1.94 2.71 4.56
C LYS A 81 -0.91 1.58 4.55
N ALA A 82 -1.36 0.32 4.58
CA ALA A 82 -0.44 -0.81 4.43
C ALA A 82 0.20 -0.82 3.04
N ARG A 83 -0.59 -0.57 1.98
CA ARG A 83 -0.13 -0.52 0.59
C ARG A 83 0.87 0.62 0.37
N GLU A 84 0.65 1.80 0.95
CA GLU A 84 1.57 2.95 0.81
C GLU A 84 2.98 2.61 1.31
N LYS A 85 3.10 1.79 2.37
CA LYS A 85 4.40 1.33 2.90
C LYS A 85 5.17 0.45 1.91
N LEU A 86 4.55 -0.09 0.85
CA LEU A 86 5.26 -0.86 -0.18
C LEU A 86 6.13 0.02 -1.08
N TRP A 87 5.78 1.29 -1.30
CA TRP A 87 6.56 2.20 -2.15
C TRP A 87 8.05 2.24 -1.78
N PRO A 88 8.44 2.57 -0.52
CA PRO A 88 9.84 2.57 -0.14
C PRO A 88 10.48 1.16 -0.16
N LEU A 89 9.72 0.11 0.16
CA LEU A 89 10.23 -1.27 0.15
C LEU A 89 10.59 -1.75 -1.26
N LEU A 90 9.68 -1.55 -2.21
CA LEU A 90 9.90 -1.90 -3.60
C LEU A 90 10.95 -1.00 -4.26
N GLY A 91 10.99 0.28 -3.89
CA GLY A 91 12.03 1.21 -4.32
C GLY A 91 13.42 0.79 -3.87
N PHE A 92 13.57 0.40 -2.60
CA PHE A 92 14.81 -0.16 -2.07
C PHE A 92 15.23 -1.43 -2.82
N ARG A 93 14.31 -2.40 -2.96
CA ARG A 93 14.55 -3.64 -3.72
C ARG A 93 14.97 -3.37 -5.17
N LEU A 94 14.37 -2.38 -5.82
CA LEU A 94 14.74 -1.98 -7.17
C LEU A 94 16.16 -1.41 -7.21
N LEU A 95 16.53 -0.56 -6.26
CA LEU A 95 17.87 0.02 -6.19
C LEU A 95 18.92 -1.07 -5.98
N ASP A 96 18.68 -2.04 -5.10
CA ASP A 96 19.56 -3.20 -4.90
C ASP A 96 19.78 -3.96 -6.21
N GLN A 97 18.72 -4.20 -6.99
CA GLN A 97 18.81 -4.84 -8.31
C GLN A 97 19.61 -4.03 -9.32
N LEU A 98 19.56 -2.70 -9.24
CA LEU A 98 20.30 -1.81 -10.14
C LEU A 98 21.76 -1.65 -9.72
N ALA A 99 22.07 -1.72 -8.43
CA ALA A 99 23.41 -1.58 -7.87
C ALA A 99 24.21 -2.90 -7.91
N GLY A 100 23.53 -4.05 -7.86
CA GLY A 100 24.13 -5.38 -7.95
C GLY A 100 24.43 -5.86 -9.38
N GLY A 101 24.48 -4.95 -10.36
CA GLY A 101 24.84 -5.21 -11.76
C GLY A 101 26.32 -5.02 -12.06
#